data_AF-A4GZP2-F1
#
_entry.id   AF-A4GZP2-F1
#
_cell.length_a   1.000
_cell.length_b   1.000
_cell.length_c   1.000
_cell.angle_alpha   90.00
_cell.angle_beta   90.00
_cell.angle_gamma   90.00
#
_symmetry.space_group_name_H-M   'P 1'
#
loop_
_entity.id
_entity.type
_entity.pdbx_description
1 polymer ?
#
loop_
_entity_poly.entity_id
_entity_poly.type
_entity_poly.pdbx_seq_one_letter_code
_entity_poly.pdbx_strand_id
1 'polypeptide(L)'
;GWGLTNESLKVLTEGLLPETREFLKTRGGTYMNGDLHHPHLSFTDGTYDGRYVFMNDKANTRVARVRLDVMKCDKIIQLPNQHSVHGLRVQKYPRTGYVFCNGEDGVPLPNDGKILDDSKQYRAIFTAVDGDTMKVAWQVIVDGNLDNVDADYQGKYAFATCYNSEEGVTLADMTASEQDWAVIFNIKRIEEAVKKGDFKEMNGVPVLDGRKGSRYTRYVPIFNNPHGINTAPDGFHVV
;
A
#
# COMPACT_ATOMS: atom_id res chain seq x y z
N GLY A 1 27.32 9.03 -2.39
CA GLY A 1 27.44 8.00 -3.44
C GLY A 1 26.10 7.49 -3.89
N TRP A 2 25.20 7.11 -2.97
CA TRP A 2 23.82 6.73 -3.31
C TRP A 2 23.13 7.80 -4.18
N GLY A 3 22.47 7.37 -5.26
CA GLY A 3 21.90 8.26 -6.28
C GLY A 3 22.86 8.65 -7.41
N LEU A 4 24.15 8.28 -7.30
CA LEU A 4 25.18 8.59 -8.29
C LEU A 4 25.95 7.34 -8.75
N THR A 5 26.20 6.39 -7.85
CA THR A 5 26.90 5.13 -8.17
C THR A 5 26.02 4.21 -9.01
N ASN A 6 26.63 3.45 -9.92
CA ASN A 6 25.93 2.49 -10.80
C ASN A 6 25.07 1.50 -10.01
N GLU A 7 25.56 1.03 -8.86
CA GLU A 7 24.87 0.08 -7.99
C GLU A 7 23.59 0.71 -7.41
N SER A 8 23.68 1.94 -6.91
CA SER A 8 22.50 2.65 -6.39
C SER A 8 21.51 3.04 -7.49
N LEU A 9 22.02 3.45 -8.67
CA LEU A 9 21.17 3.81 -9.80
C LEU A 9 20.40 2.60 -10.31
N LYS A 10 21.02 1.41 -10.28
CA LYS A 10 20.31 0.16 -10.55
C LYS A 10 19.15 -0.04 -9.58
N VAL A 11 19.37 0.04 -8.26
CA VAL A 11 18.30 -0.12 -7.26
C VAL A 11 17.20 0.92 -7.42
N LEU A 12 17.57 2.18 -7.68
CA LEU A 12 16.63 3.30 -7.85
C LEU A 12 15.78 3.22 -9.13
N THR A 13 16.24 2.49 -10.15
CA THR A 13 15.58 2.48 -11.45
C THR A 13 15.01 1.13 -11.85
N GLU A 14 15.52 0.01 -11.34
CA GLU A 14 15.12 -1.33 -11.80
C GLU A 14 13.64 -1.67 -11.51
N GLY A 15 13.04 -1.07 -10.49
CA GLY A 15 11.62 -1.24 -10.14
C GLY A 15 10.69 -0.14 -10.62
N LEU A 16 11.15 0.80 -11.46
CA LEU A 16 10.29 1.84 -12.05
C LEU A 16 9.39 1.27 -13.14
N LEU A 17 8.15 1.76 -13.18
CA LEU A 17 7.20 1.49 -14.25
C LEU A 17 7.72 2.05 -15.59
N PRO A 18 7.37 1.44 -16.74
CA PRO A 18 7.83 1.88 -18.05
C PRO A 18 7.57 3.37 -18.33
N GLU A 19 6.37 3.85 -17.99
CA GLU A 19 5.94 5.24 -18.21
C GLU A 19 6.74 6.20 -17.34
N THR A 20 7.05 5.78 -16.10
CA THR A 20 7.86 6.57 -15.17
C THR A 20 9.31 6.65 -15.63
N ARG A 21 9.88 5.57 -16.19
CA ARG A 21 11.21 5.62 -16.79
C ARG A 21 11.25 6.63 -17.93
N GLU A 22 10.25 6.61 -18.80
CA GLU A 22 10.15 7.60 -19.89
C GLU A 22 10.05 9.03 -19.35
N PHE A 23 9.17 9.24 -18.36
CA PHE A 23 9.02 10.54 -17.70
C PHE A 23 10.34 11.06 -17.08
N LEU A 24 11.15 10.17 -16.52
CA LEU A 24 12.39 10.55 -15.82
C LEU A 24 13.61 10.70 -16.74
N LYS A 25 13.57 10.23 -18.00
CA LYS A 25 14.70 10.36 -18.94
C LYS A 25 15.22 11.79 -19.06
N THR A 26 14.32 12.77 -19.06
CA THR A 26 14.64 14.20 -19.18
C THR A 26 14.77 14.91 -17.83
N ARG A 27 14.68 14.18 -16.71
CA ARG A 27 14.61 14.71 -15.34
C ARG A 27 15.66 14.08 -14.40
N GLY A 28 16.80 13.66 -14.96
CA GLY A 28 17.91 13.08 -14.19
C GLY A 28 17.93 11.55 -14.13
N GLY A 29 17.00 10.86 -14.81
CA GLY A 29 16.99 9.40 -14.95
C GLY A 29 16.44 8.64 -13.73
N THR A 30 16.28 9.30 -12.58
CA THR A 30 15.63 8.78 -11.39
C THR A 30 15.03 9.91 -10.55
N TYR A 31 14.22 9.58 -9.54
CA TYR A 31 13.70 10.56 -8.58
C TYR A 31 14.80 11.05 -7.64
N MET A 32 14.84 12.37 -7.41
CA MET A 32 15.81 13.02 -6.52
C MET A 32 15.27 13.31 -5.11
N ASN A 33 14.02 12.91 -4.83
CA ASN A 33 13.37 13.04 -3.54
C ASN A 33 12.54 11.79 -3.22
N GLY A 34 12.05 11.72 -1.99
CA GLY A 34 11.07 10.77 -1.50
C GLY A 34 10.54 11.23 -0.14
N ASP A 35 9.42 10.69 0.29
CA ASP A 35 8.77 11.02 1.56
C ASP A 35 8.47 9.74 2.36
N LEU A 36 9.34 9.44 3.33
CA LEU A 36 9.35 8.20 4.09
C LEU A 36 8.70 8.40 5.46
N HIS A 37 7.64 7.66 5.75
CA HIS A 37 6.88 7.77 7.00
C HIS A 37 7.04 6.55 7.91
N HIS A 38 6.94 5.33 7.36
CA HIS A 38 6.71 4.11 8.12
C HIS A 38 7.79 3.02 7.90
N PRO A 39 8.91 3.05 8.65
CA PRO A 39 9.89 1.97 8.64
C PRO A 39 9.50 0.80 9.56
N HIS A 40 9.41 -0.42 9.03
CA HIS A 40 9.06 -1.62 9.79
C HIS A 40 9.96 -2.83 9.52
N LEU A 41 10.45 -3.46 10.59
CA LEU A 41 11.26 -4.67 10.50
C LEU A 41 10.40 -5.88 10.13
N SER A 42 10.99 -6.84 9.42
CA SER A 42 10.39 -8.14 9.14
C SER A 42 10.15 -8.96 10.41
N PHE A 43 9.11 -9.80 10.36
CA PHE A 43 8.66 -10.69 11.43
C PHE A 43 8.81 -12.16 11.03
N THR A 44 9.02 -13.00 12.05
CA THR A 44 8.80 -14.45 12.07
C THR A 44 8.11 -14.79 13.40
N ASP A 45 7.03 -15.56 13.34
CA ASP A 45 6.22 -16.00 14.48
C ASP A 45 5.83 -14.85 15.45
N GLY A 46 5.42 -13.70 14.88
CA GLY A 46 4.98 -12.54 15.67
C GLY A 46 6.11 -11.73 16.32
N THR A 47 7.38 -12.06 16.08
CA THR A 47 8.55 -11.31 16.60
C THR A 47 9.46 -10.86 15.46
N TYR A 48 10.19 -9.75 15.66
CA TYR A 48 11.18 -9.28 14.69
C TYR A 48 12.27 -10.32 14.44
N ASP A 49 12.57 -10.57 13.17
CA ASP A 49 13.53 -11.60 12.75
C ASP A 49 14.87 -11.04 12.21
N GLY A 50 14.99 -9.71 12.12
CA GLY A 50 16.23 -9.03 11.77
C GLY A 50 16.69 -9.20 10.32
N ARG A 51 15.82 -9.64 9.39
CA ARG A 51 16.20 -9.79 7.97
C ARG A 51 16.16 -8.47 7.20
N TYR A 52 15.04 -7.75 7.29
CA TYR A 52 14.78 -6.56 6.48
C TYR A 52 14.09 -5.44 7.27
N VAL A 53 14.21 -4.21 6.76
CA VAL A 53 13.30 -3.09 7.05
C VAL A 53 12.57 -2.72 5.76
N PHE A 54 11.26 -2.53 5.84
CA PHE A 54 10.43 -2.04 4.75
C PHE A 54 9.97 -0.61 5.05
N MET A 55 9.80 0.20 4.02
CA MET A 55 9.42 1.60 4.17
C MET A 55 8.75 2.15 2.91
N ASN A 56 7.82 3.08 3.09
CA ASN A 56 7.08 3.71 2.01
C ASN A 56 7.82 4.93 1.44
N ASP A 57 7.38 5.35 0.26
CA ASP A 57 7.61 6.67 -0.30
C ASP A 57 6.25 7.23 -0.76
N LYS A 58 5.71 8.16 0.04
CA LYS A 58 4.43 8.83 -0.24
C LYS A 58 4.53 9.70 -1.50
N ALA A 59 5.66 10.37 -1.70
CA ALA A 59 5.81 11.38 -2.75
C ALA A 59 5.78 10.80 -4.16
N ASN A 60 6.31 9.59 -4.37
CA ASN A 60 6.44 9.02 -5.72
C ASN A 60 5.90 7.59 -5.84
N THR A 61 5.03 7.17 -4.93
CA THR A 61 4.34 5.87 -4.95
C THR A 61 5.29 4.67 -5.01
N ARG A 62 6.28 4.63 -4.09
CA ARG A 62 7.27 3.54 -4.04
C ARG A 62 7.30 2.85 -2.69
N VAL A 63 7.86 1.64 -2.69
CA VAL A 63 8.21 0.89 -1.48
C VAL A 63 9.66 0.46 -1.59
N ALA A 64 10.41 0.64 -0.50
CA ALA A 64 11.80 0.27 -0.40
C ALA A 64 12.00 -0.83 0.65
N ARG A 65 13.04 -1.64 0.43
CA ARG A 65 13.54 -2.63 1.38
C ARG A 65 15.01 -2.37 1.67
N VAL A 66 15.36 -2.43 2.95
CA VAL A 66 16.72 -2.36 3.48
C VAL A 66 17.09 -3.70 4.04
N ARG A 67 18.25 -4.21 3.63
CA ARG A 67 18.91 -5.37 4.21
C ARG A 67 19.59 -4.99 5.52
N LEU A 68 19.25 -5.68 6.60
CA LEU A 68 19.76 -5.37 7.95
C LEU A 68 21.19 -5.86 8.19
N ASP A 69 21.64 -6.89 7.47
CA ASP A 69 23.00 -7.42 7.60
C ASP A 69 24.08 -6.46 7.09
N VAL A 70 23.74 -5.61 6.13
CA VAL A 70 24.64 -4.58 5.57
C VAL A 70 24.12 -3.15 5.75
N MET A 71 22.93 -2.97 6.33
CA MET A 71 22.25 -1.69 6.53
C MET A 71 22.19 -0.84 5.25
N LYS A 72 21.78 -1.45 4.12
CA LYS A 72 21.62 -0.78 2.82
C LYS A 72 20.32 -1.16 2.13
N CYS A 73 19.73 -0.18 1.45
CA CYS A 73 18.61 -0.39 0.56
C CYS A 73 19.04 -1.30 -0.60
N ASP A 74 18.34 -2.42 -0.76
CA ASP A 74 18.65 -3.42 -1.78
C ASP A 74 17.59 -3.47 -2.89
N LYS A 75 16.35 -3.03 -2.59
CA LYS A 75 15.24 -3.02 -3.52
C LYS A 75 14.37 -1.78 -3.35
N ILE A 76 13.93 -1.22 -4.47
CA ILE A 76 12.86 -0.23 -4.55
C ILE A 76 11.93 -0.65 -5.68
N ILE A 77 10.63 -0.65 -5.44
CA ILE A 77 9.62 -0.84 -6.47
C ILE A 77 8.63 0.30 -6.48
N GLN A 78 8.16 0.65 -7.67
CA GLN A 78 7.02 1.53 -7.86
C GLN A 78 5.75 0.69 -7.98
N LEU A 79 4.71 1.08 -7.25
CA LEU A 79 3.47 0.32 -7.25
C LEU A 79 2.52 0.84 -8.35
N PRO A 80 1.98 -0.03 -9.23
CA PRO A 80 1.01 0.38 -10.25
C PRO A 80 -0.38 0.61 -9.62
N ASN A 81 -1.28 1.19 -10.41
CA ASN A 81 -2.70 1.43 -10.12
C ASN A 81 -3.03 2.35 -8.94
N GLN A 82 -2.08 2.63 -8.04
CA GLN A 82 -2.29 3.48 -6.87
C GLN A 82 -1.50 4.78 -6.99
N HIS A 83 -1.93 5.79 -6.25
CA HIS A 83 -1.19 7.03 -6.06
C HIS A 83 -0.94 7.24 -4.58
N SER A 84 0.29 7.72 -4.31
CA SER A 84 0.96 7.69 -3.02
C SER A 84 1.09 6.30 -2.39
N VAL A 85 2.02 6.18 -1.45
CA VAL A 85 2.07 5.07 -0.50
C VAL A 85 2.22 5.68 0.87
N HIS A 86 1.18 5.67 1.69
CA HIS A 86 1.21 6.25 3.02
C HIS A 86 1.38 5.17 4.09
N GLY A 87 0.27 4.63 4.60
CA GLY A 87 0.28 3.53 5.55
C GLY A 87 1.08 2.36 5.00
N LEU A 88 2.10 1.94 5.76
CA LEU A 88 2.84 0.72 5.48
C LEU A 88 3.10 -0.04 6.78
N ARG A 89 2.71 -1.32 6.79
CA ARG A 89 3.04 -2.29 7.84
C ARG A 89 3.32 -3.63 7.20
N VAL A 90 3.84 -4.54 8.00
CA VAL A 90 4.20 -5.90 7.58
C VAL A 90 3.27 -6.92 8.20
N GLN A 91 3.04 -8.02 7.49
CA GLN A 91 2.42 -9.21 8.07
C GLN A 91 3.30 -9.74 9.23
N LYS A 92 2.66 -9.99 10.38
CA LYS A 92 3.36 -10.42 11.60
C LYS A 92 3.47 -11.94 11.73
N TYR A 93 2.45 -12.67 11.24
CA TYR A 93 2.34 -14.12 11.38
C TYR A 93 1.90 -14.82 10.08
N PRO A 94 2.40 -16.04 9.78
CA PRO A 94 3.49 -16.75 10.48
C PRO A 94 4.85 -16.10 10.26
N ARG A 95 4.94 -15.20 9.27
CA ARG A 95 6.11 -14.35 9.02
C ARG A 95 5.68 -13.17 8.15
N THR A 96 6.58 -12.24 7.92
CA THR A 96 6.43 -11.24 6.86
C THR A 96 6.57 -11.90 5.49
N GLY A 97 5.46 -12.46 5.00
CA GLY A 97 5.26 -12.81 3.59
C GLY A 97 4.79 -11.60 2.79
N TYR A 98 3.87 -10.81 3.37
CA TYR A 98 3.39 -9.56 2.78
C TYR A 98 3.84 -8.30 3.52
N VAL A 99 4.06 -7.25 2.73
CA VAL A 99 4.13 -5.85 3.16
C VAL A 99 2.88 -5.16 2.63
N PHE A 100 2.06 -4.64 3.53
CA PHE A 100 0.79 -4.00 3.21
C PHE A 100 0.99 -2.50 3.05
N CYS A 101 0.42 -1.94 1.98
CA CYS A 101 0.65 -0.57 1.55
C CYS A 101 -0.69 0.08 1.15
N ASN A 102 -0.97 1.26 1.69
CA ASN A 102 -2.15 2.06 1.36
C ASN A 102 -1.81 3.12 0.31
N GLY A 103 -2.54 3.12 -0.81
CA GLY A 103 -2.63 4.29 -1.68
C GLY A 103 -3.63 5.28 -1.09
N GLU A 104 -3.15 6.43 -0.61
CA GLU A 104 -3.97 7.41 0.12
C GLU A 104 -4.81 8.27 -0.81
N ASP A 105 -4.30 8.54 -2.02
CA ASP A 105 -4.99 9.37 -2.99
C ASP A 105 -5.92 8.53 -3.86
N GLY A 106 -7.21 8.90 -3.88
CA GLY A 106 -8.15 8.36 -4.85
C GLY A 106 -7.89 8.93 -6.24
N VAL A 107 -7.74 8.06 -7.24
CA VAL A 107 -7.59 8.46 -8.65
C VAL A 107 -8.47 7.63 -9.59
N PRO A 108 -8.76 8.08 -10.82
CA PRO A 108 -9.39 7.24 -11.83
C PRO A 108 -8.57 5.98 -12.13
N LEU A 109 -9.26 4.89 -12.47
CA LEU A 109 -8.63 3.64 -12.88
C LEU A 109 -9.15 3.23 -14.27
N PRO A 110 -8.36 3.39 -15.35
CA PRO A 110 -7.00 3.93 -15.40
C PRO A 110 -6.94 5.46 -15.26
N ASN A 111 -5.81 5.98 -14.78
CA ASN A 111 -5.53 7.42 -14.71
C ASN A 111 -4.85 7.91 -16.00
N ASP A 112 -5.61 7.96 -17.10
CA ASP A 112 -5.11 8.27 -18.45
C ASP A 112 -5.38 9.72 -18.89
N GLY A 113 -5.85 10.56 -17.97
CA GLY A 113 -6.16 11.98 -18.22
C GLY A 113 -7.51 12.25 -18.88
N LYS A 114 -8.36 11.24 -19.07
CA LYS A 114 -9.74 11.43 -19.60
C LYS A 114 -10.75 11.84 -18.55
N ILE A 115 -10.53 11.42 -17.30
CA ILE A 115 -11.37 11.76 -16.15
C ILE A 115 -10.52 12.67 -15.25
N LEU A 116 -10.90 13.94 -15.14
CA LEU A 116 -10.11 14.94 -14.40
C LEU A 116 -10.91 15.63 -13.28
N ASP A 117 -12.24 15.59 -13.36
CA ASP A 117 -13.15 16.39 -12.54
C ASP A 117 -14.36 15.60 -12.00
N ASP A 118 -14.39 14.28 -12.18
CA ASP A 118 -15.44 13.41 -11.63
C ASP A 118 -14.87 12.50 -10.52
N SER A 119 -14.82 13.06 -9.30
CA SER A 119 -14.26 12.36 -8.13
C SER A 119 -14.99 11.08 -7.76
N LYS A 120 -16.23 10.89 -8.20
CA LYS A 120 -17.00 9.66 -7.97
C LYS A 120 -16.42 8.44 -8.69
N GLN A 121 -15.52 8.67 -9.64
CA GLN A 121 -14.79 7.60 -10.33
C GLN A 121 -13.42 7.33 -9.71
N TYR A 122 -13.04 8.08 -8.67
CA TYR A 122 -11.73 7.97 -8.05
C TYR A 122 -11.72 6.84 -7.04
N ARG A 123 -10.65 6.04 -7.05
CA ARG A 123 -10.52 4.88 -6.17
C ARG A 123 -9.14 4.85 -5.54
N ALA A 124 -9.11 4.51 -4.25
CA ALA A 124 -7.89 4.12 -3.57
C ALA A 124 -7.64 2.63 -3.76
N ILE A 125 -6.36 2.23 -3.61
CA ILE A 125 -5.91 0.86 -3.78
C ILE A 125 -5.15 0.42 -2.54
N PHE A 126 -5.57 -0.70 -1.96
CA PHE A 126 -4.81 -1.44 -0.97
C PHE A 126 -3.90 -2.45 -1.66
N THR A 127 -2.62 -2.50 -1.30
CA THR A 127 -1.63 -3.36 -1.98
C THR A 127 -0.92 -4.29 -1.01
N ALA A 128 -0.79 -5.55 -1.40
CA ALA A 128 0.16 -6.48 -0.79
C ALA A 128 1.37 -6.66 -1.70
N VAL A 129 2.55 -6.33 -1.17
CA VAL A 129 3.85 -6.60 -1.78
C VAL A 129 4.42 -7.87 -1.15
N ASP A 130 4.90 -8.80 -1.96
CA ASP A 130 5.67 -9.95 -1.50
C ASP A 130 7.02 -9.46 -0.95
N GLY A 131 7.25 -9.68 0.36
CA GLY A 131 8.40 -9.12 1.08
C GLY A 131 9.76 -9.72 0.69
N ASP A 132 9.78 -10.89 0.05
CA ASP A 132 11.01 -11.59 -0.33
C ASP A 132 11.44 -11.20 -1.75
N THR A 133 10.49 -11.20 -2.69
CA THR A 133 10.73 -10.91 -4.09
C THR A 133 10.64 -9.41 -4.40
N MET A 134 10.02 -8.62 -3.53
CA MET A 134 9.68 -7.22 -3.76
C MET A 134 8.90 -7.06 -5.07
N LYS A 135 7.79 -7.80 -5.20
CA LYS A 135 6.83 -7.68 -6.29
C LYS A 135 5.43 -7.52 -5.72
N VAL A 136 4.54 -6.84 -6.43
CA VAL A 136 3.13 -6.78 -6.07
C VAL A 136 2.55 -8.20 -6.19
N ALA A 137 1.97 -8.70 -5.09
CA ALA A 137 1.30 -9.98 -5.07
C ALA A 137 -0.16 -9.85 -5.55
N TRP A 138 -0.86 -8.83 -5.04
CA TRP A 138 -2.24 -8.50 -5.39
C TRP A 138 -2.61 -7.11 -4.87
N GLN A 139 -3.70 -6.57 -5.42
CA GLN A 139 -4.29 -5.29 -5.02
C GLN A 139 -5.80 -5.42 -4.81
N VAL A 140 -6.36 -4.52 -4.00
CA VAL A 140 -7.79 -4.46 -3.71
C VAL A 140 -8.27 -3.02 -3.87
N ILE A 141 -9.26 -2.82 -4.74
CA ILE A 141 -9.99 -1.55 -4.86
C ILE A 141 -10.92 -1.41 -3.65
N VAL A 142 -10.97 -0.22 -3.05
CA VAL A 142 -11.84 0.07 -1.90
C VAL A 142 -12.76 1.26 -2.19
N ASP A 143 -13.86 1.37 -1.44
CA ASP A 143 -14.59 2.63 -1.26
C ASP A 143 -13.87 3.52 -0.24
N GLY A 144 -13.93 4.84 -0.45
CA GLY A 144 -13.18 5.82 0.33
C GLY A 144 -11.67 5.74 0.09
N ASN A 145 -10.93 6.52 0.86
CA ASN A 145 -9.47 6.51 0.80
C ASN A 145 -8.83 5.53 1.80
N LEU A 146 -7.49 5.51 1.89
CA LEU A 146 -6.75 4.67 2.82
C LEU A 146 -5.63 5.46 3.51
N ASP A 147 -5.61 5.44 4.84
CA ASP A 147 -4.63 6.17 5.64
C ASP A 147 -3.53 5.23 6.18
N ASN A 148 -3.60 4.81 7.44
CA ASN A 148 -2.65 3.88 8.03
C ASN A 148 -3.14 2.43 7.89
N VAL A 149 -2.23 1.48 8.05
CA VAL A 149 -2.52 0.04 8.00
C VAL A 149 -1.79 -0.69 9.12
N ASP A 150 -2.37 -1.78 9.64
CA ASP A 150 -1.66 -2.79 10.43
C ASP A 150 -2.23 -4.19 10.15
N ALA A 151 -1.56 -5.24 10.66
CA ALA A 151 -1.95 -6.64 10.46
C ALA A 151 -2.14 -7.38 11.78
N ASP A 152 -2.95 -8.44 11.79
CA ASP A 152 -3.15 -9.25 12.99
C ASP A 152 -1.94 -10.14 13.34
N TYR A 153 -2.01 -10.81 14.49
CA TYR A 153 -0.99 -11.76 14.97
C TYR A 153 -1.29 -13.22 14.56
N GLN A 154 -2.25 -13.42 13.65
CA GLN A 154 -2.68 -14.75 13.19
C GLN A 154 -2.50 -14.93 11.67
N GLY A 155 -2.14 -13.87 10.95
CA GLY A 155 -1.96 -13.87 9.50
C GLY A 155 -3.28 -13.90 8.72
N LYS A 156 -4.40 -13.53 9.34
CA LYS A 156 -5.73 -13.67 8.72
C LYS A 156 -6.25 -12.36 8.16
N TYR A 157 -5.88 -11.24 8.78
CA TYR A 157 -6.44 -9.94 8.46
C TYR A 157 -5.37 -8.84 8.39
N ALA A 158 -5.61 -7.90 7.49
CA ALA A 158 -5.03 -6.56 7.54
C ALA A 158 -6.15 -5.55 7.76
N PHE A 159 -5.83 -4.40 8.33
CA PHE A 159 -6.77 -3.36 8.69
C PHE A 159 -6.22 -2.02 8.25
N ALA A 160 -7.04 -1.18 7.62
CA ALA A 160 -6.66 0.18 7.26
C ALA A 160 -7.71 1.20 7.68
N THR A 161 -7.28 2.37 8.13
CA THR A 161 -8.16 3.52 8.37
C THR A 161 -8.49 4.23 7.06
N CYS A 162 -9.63 4.91 7.03
CA CYS A 162 -10.08 5.78 5.95
C CYS A 162 -10.51 7.08 6.61
N TYR A 163 -9.95 8.21 6.18
CA TYR A 163 -10.37 9.53 6.65
C TYR A 163 -11.27 10.24 5.64
N ASN A 164 -11.35 9.78 4.40
CA ASN A 164 -12.18 10.39 3.36
C ASN A 164 -13.14 9.34 2.81
N SER A 165 -14.08 8.94 3.66
CA SER A 165 -15.17 8.04 3.30
C SER A 165 -16.13 8.63 2.27
N GLU A 166 -16.15 9.96 2.21
CA GLU A 166 -17.02 10.78 1.38
C GLU A 166 -16.58 10.82 -0.08
N GLU A 167 -15.35 10.40 -0.37
CA GLU A 167 -14.71 10.56 -1.69
C GLU A 167 -14.67 12.03 -2.14
N GLY A 168 -14.48 12.92 -1.15
CA GLY A 168 -14.38 14.36 -1.30
C GLY A 168 -13.05 14.81 -1.91
N VAL A 169 -13.03 15.98 -2.54
CA VAL A 169 -11.84 16.61 -3.14
C VAL A 169 -11.49 17.96 -2.52
N THR A 170 -12.28 18.42 -1.56
CA THR A 170 -12.00 19.59 -0.73
C THR A 170 -12.01 19.19 0.74
N LEU A 171 -11.34 19.97 1.59
CA LEU A 171 -11.36 19.73 3.04
C LEU A 171 -12.78 19.64 3.59
N ALA A 172 -13.67 20.53 3.16
CA ALA A 172 -15.06 20.54 3.63
C ALA A 172 -15.81 19.24 3.25
N ASP A 173 -15.52 18.67 2.08
CA ASP A 173 -16.15 17.41 1.65
C ASP A 173 -15.58 16.22 2.43
N MET A 174 -14.26 16.18 2.64
CA MET A 174 -13.55 15.08 3.33
C MET A 174 -13.83 15.04 4.84
N THR A 175 -14.52 16.03 5.39
CA THR A 175 -14.85 16.10 6.83
C THR A 175 -16.35 16.29 7.04
N ALA A 176 -17.17 15.92 6.05
CA ALA A 176 -18.60 16.15 6.08
C ALA A 176 -19.35 15.08 6.90
N SER A 177 -18.80 13.87 7.00
CA SER A 177 -19.40 12.76 7.73
C SER A 177 -18.97 12.77 9.20
N GLU A 178 -19.89 12.41 10.09
CA GLU A 178 -19.57 12.20 11.52
C GLU A 178 -18.71 10.95 11.75
N GLN A 179 -18.80 9.99 10.82
CA GLN A 179 -18.09 8.72 10.86
C GLN A 179 -17.54 8.37 9.48
N ASP A 180 -16.27 8.00 9.46
CA ASP A 180 -15.64 7.25 8.38
C ASP A 180 -15.62 5.76 8.77
N TRP A 181 -14.56 5.03 8.40
CA TRP A 181 -14.42 3.62 8.73
C TRP A 181 -12.98 3.12 8.84
N ALA A 182 -12.84 1.97 9.47
CA ALA A 182 -11.74 1.05 9.21
C ALA A 182 -12.18 -0.03 8.20
N VAL A 183 -11.31 -0.33 7.24
CA VAL A 183 -11.47 -1.44 6.28
C VAL A 183 -10.71 -2.65 6.79
N ILE A 184 -11.38 -3.79 6.91
CA ILE A 184 -10.80 -5.08 7.28
C ILE A 184 -10.65 -5.93 6.01
N PHE A 185 -9.44 -6.32 5.67
CA PHE A 185 -9.12 -7.18 4.53
C PHE A 185 -8.98 -8.63 4.96
N ASN A 186 -9.74 -9.54 4.34
CA ASN A 186 -9.65 -10.97 4.59
C ASN A 186 -8.62 -11.62 3.67
N ILE A 187 -7.40 -11.79 4.18
CA ILE A 187 -6.23 -12.24 3.40
C ILE A 187 -6.51 -13.59 2.74
N LYS A 188 -7.03 -14.57 3.51
CA LYS A 188 -7.33 -15.91 2.98
C LYS A 188 -8.30 -15.87 1.79
N ARG A 189 -9.35 -15.05 1.85
CA ARG A 189 -10.32 -14.95 0.74
C ARG A 189 -9.71 -14.30 -0.49
N ILE A 190 -8.84 -13.31 -0.29
CA ILE A 190 -8.12 -12.64 -1.39
C ILE A 190 -7.16 -13.63 -2.05
N GLU A 191 -6.35 -14.33 -1.27
CA GLU A 191 -5.44 -15.37 -1.75
C GLU A 191 -6.16 -16.47 -2.53
N GLU A 192 -7.31 -16.94 -2.02
CA GLU A 192 -8.14 -17.94 -2.71
C GLU A 192 -8.64 -17.44 -4.07
N ALA A 193 -9.03 -16.17 -4.18
CA ALA A 193 -9.49 -15.57 -5.43
C ALA A 193 -8.33 -15.40 -6.42
N VAL A 194 -7.19 -14.89 -5.97
CA VAL A 194 -5.96 -14.78 -6.78
C VAL A 194 -5.54 -16.15 -7.32
N LYS A 195 -5.50 -17.17 -6.46
CA LYS A 195 -5.15 -18.55 -6.85
C LYS A 195 -6.11 -19.15 -7.87
N LYS A 196 -7.39 -18.76 -7.83
CA LYS A 196 -8.42 -19.22 -8.78
C LYS A 196 -8.45 -18.43 -10.08
N GLY A 197 -7.69 -17.34 -10.19
CA GLY A 197 -7.79 -16.41 -11.32
C GLY A 197 -9.04 -15.52 -11.27
N ASP A 198 -9.70 -15.40 -10.12
CA ASP A 198 -10.91 -14.58 -9.93
C ASP A 198 -10.53 -13.12 -9.58
N PHE A 199 -9.88 -12.46 -10.53
CA PHE A 199 -9.43 -11.07 -10.44
C PHE A 199 -9.41 -10.41 -11.82
N LYS A 200 -9.29 -9.09 -11.85
CA LYS A 200 -8.96 -8.34 -13.07
C LYS A 200 -7.47 -8.08 -13.10
N GLU A 201 -6.81 -8.39 -14.20
CA GLU A 201 -5.43 -7.95 -14.39
C GLU A 201 -5.42 -6.48 -14.80
N MET A 202 -4.71 -5.64 -14.04
CA MET A 202 -4.54 -4.22 -14.34
C MET A 202 -3.08 -3.86 -14.18
N ASN A 203 -2.46 -3.31 -15.24
CA ASN A 203 -1.04 -2.95 -15.25
C ASN A 203 -0.12 -4.11 -14.78
N GLY A 204 -0.46 -5.33 -15.21
CA GLY A 204 0.31 -6.55 -14.94
C GLY A 204 0.19 -7.11 -13.52
N VAL A 205 -0.77 -6.65 -12.71
CA VAL A 205 -0.99 -7.16 -11.35
C VAL A 205 -2.44 -7.64 -11.13
N PRO A 206 -2.67 -8.67 -10.28
CA PRO A 206 -4.01 -9.09 -9.89
C PRO A 206 -4.73 -8.03 -9.05
N VAL A 207 -5.89 -7.58 -9.50
CA VAL A 207 -6.72 -6.58 -8.79
C VAL A 207 -8.11 -7.13 -8.50
N LEU A 208 -8.50 -7.08 -7.23
CA LEU A 208 -9.81 -7.51 -6.74
C LEU A 208 -10.69 -6.30 -6.39
N ASP A 209 -12.00 -6.47 -6.50
CA ASP A 209 -12.97 -5.47 -6.08
C ASP A 209 -13.36 -5.70 -4.61
N GLY A 210 -12.82 -4.86 -3.73
CA GLY A 210 -13.06 -4.85 -2.29
C GLY A 210 -13.98 -3.72 -1.85
N ARG A 211 -14.74 -3.10 -2.74
CA ARG A 211 -15.76 -2.11 -2.36
C ARG A 211 -16.85 -2.73 -1.50
N LYS A 212 -17.68 -1.91 -0.85
CA LYS A 212 -18.75 -2.31 0.08
C LYS A 212 -19.61 -3.41 -0.54
N GLY A 213 -19.89 -4.43 0.27
CA GLY A 213 -20.61 -5.65 -0.15
C GLY A 213 -19.70 -6.78 -0.64
N SER A 214 -18.43 -6.52 -0.94
CA SER A 214 -17.46 -7.56 -1.31
C SER A 214 -17.26 -8.61 -0.21
N ARG A 215 -16.86 -9.83 -0.60
CA ARG A 215 -16.45 -10.88 0.35
C ARG A 215 -15.04 -10.67 0.91
N TYR A 216 -14.23 -9.82 0.27
CA TYR A 216 -12.81 -9.60 0.59
C TYR A 216 -12.63 -8.58 1.71
N THR A 217 -13.58 -7.68 1.90
CA THR A 217 -13.47 -6.54 2.81
C THR A 217 -14.67 -6.40 3.75
N ARG A 218 -14.48 -5.79 4.92
CA ARG A 218 -15.56 -5.32 5.79
C ARG A 218 -15.26 -3.90 6.23
N TYR A 219 -16.30 -3.08 6.35
CA TYR A 219 -16.21 -1.68 6.71
C TYR A 219 -16.83 -1.51 8.09
N VAL A 220 -16.05 -1.04 9.06
CA VAL A 220 -16.49 -0.80 10.43
C VAL A 220 -16.51 0.71 10.65
N PRO A 221 -17.67 1.32 10.95
CA PRO A 221 -17.74 2.76 11.18
C PRO A 221 -16.86 3.21 12.35
N ILE A 222 -16.08 4.28 12.16
CA ILE A 222 -15.20 4.90 13.16
C ILE A 222 -15.39 6.41 13.10
N PHE A 223 -15.42 7.08 14.26
CA PHE A 223 -15.72 8.51 14.33
C PHE A 223 -14.59 9.38 13.75
N ASN A 224 -15.01 10.34 12.91
CA ASN A 224 -14.30 11.56 12.51
C ASN A 224 -12.83 11.40 12.10
N ASN A 225 -12.61 11.17 10.79
CA ASN A 225 -11.30 11.18 10.14
C ASN A 225 -10.22 10.36 10.90
N PRO A 226 -10.45 9.06 11.17
CA PRO A 226 -9.51 8.25 11.94
C PRO A 226 -8.17 8.12 11.22
N HIS A 227 -7.09 8.18 11.99
CA HIS A 227 -5.73 8.18 11.46
C HIS A 227 -4.99 6.88 11.81
N GLY A 228 -4.53 6.76 13.06
CA GLY A 228 -3.78 5.60 13.52
C GLY A 228 -4.62 4.31 13.53
N ILE A 229 -3.97 3.19 13.19
CA ILE A 229 -4.51 1.85 13.41
C ILE A 229 -3.39 0.94 13.91
N ASN A 230 -3.56 0.38 15.11
CA ASN A 230 -2.48 -0.27 15.84
C ASN A 230 -2.98 -1.55 16.50
N THR A 231 -2.38 -2.67 16.10
CA THR A 231 -2.66 -3.96 16.73
C THR A 231 -1.92 -4.10 18.06
N ALA A 232 -2.67 -4.38 19.13
CA ALA A 232 -2.10 -4.63 20.44
C ALA A 232 -1.33 -5.97 20.46
N PRO A 233 -0.26 -6.08 21.27
CA PRO A 233 0.55 -7.30 21.34
C PRO A 233 -0.17 -8.48 22.00
N ASP A 234 -1.36 -8.28 22.59
CA ASP A 234 -2.18 -9.38 23.10
C ASP A 234 -2.80 -10.24 22.00
N GLY A 235 -2.76 -9.78 20.74
CA GLY A 235 -3.29 -10.51 19.59
C GLY A 235 -4.81 -10.48 19.45
N PHE A 236 -5.51 -9.68 20.26
CA PHE A 236 -6.97 -9.59 20.26
C PHE A 236 -7.48 -8.19 19.89
N HIS A 237 -6.79 -7.12 20.32
CA HIS A 237 -7.28 -5.76 20.14
C HIS A 237 -6.61 -5.05 18.97
N VAL A 238 -7.42 -4.31 18.22
CA VAL A 238 -6.98 -3.32 17.23
C VAL A 238 -7.50 -1.97 17.74
N VAL A 239 -6.59 -1.00 17.89
CA VAL A 239 -6.87 0.35 18.39
C VAL A 239 -6.79 1.32 17.23
#